data_AF-A0A6H9V7U7-F1
#
_entry.id   AF-A0A6H9V7U7-F1
#
_cell.length_a   1.000
_cell.length_b   1.000
_cell.length_c   1.000
_cell.angle_alpha   90.00
_cell.angle_beta   90.00
_cell.angle_gamma   90.00
#
_symmetry.space_group_name_H-M   'P 1'
#
loop_
_entity.id
_entity.type
_entity.pdbx_description
1 polymer ?
#
loop_
_entity_poly.entity_id
_entity_poly.type
_entity_poly.pdbx_seq_one_letter_code
_entity_poly.pdbx_strand_id
1 'polypeptide(L)'
;MSDTPGKQQNTAAFYGQAVASFSVAMGATAIGIFKLNADAWVRAFLGIAVLYLVTSAFTLAKVIRDRQDATAARAYSPFEKL
;
A
#
# COMPACT_ATOMS: atom_id res chain seq x y z
N MET A 1 20.56 -23.89 15.01
CA MET A 1 19.09 -23.94 14.91
C MET A 1 18.67 -22.62 14.31
N SER A 2 18.31 -22.60 13.03
CA SER A 2 17.91 -21.38 12.34
C SER A 2 16.47 -21.07 12.75
N ASP A 3 16.30 -20.13 13.67
CA ASP A 3 14.98 -19.58 14.00
C ASP A 3 14.34 -19.10 12.71
N THR A 4 13.35 -19.84 12.22
CA THR A 4 12.49 -19.34 11.15
C THR A 4 11.70 -18.21 11.78
N PRO A 5 11.92 -16.94 11.40
CA PRO A 5 11.18 -15.83 11.99
C PRO A 5 9.71 -16.07 11.65
N GLY A 6 8.93 -16.45 12.67
CA GLY A 6 7.50 -16.64 12.54
C GLY A 6 6.94 -15.40 11.86
N LYS A 7 6.31 -15.60 10.70
CA LYS A 7 5.58 -14.62 9.90
C LYS A 7 5.04 -13.51 10.79
N GLN A 8 5.76 -12.38 10.85
CA GLN A 8 5.46 -11.24 11.71
C GLN A 8 4.04 -10.77 11.38
N GLN A 9 3.06 -11.22 12.15
CA GLN A 9 1.68 -10.77 11.99
C GLN A 9 1.60 -9.39 12.64
N ASN A 10 1.43 -8.35 11.83
CA ASN A 10 1.06 -7.04 12.35
C ASN A 10 -0.21 -7.19 13.19
N THR A 11 -0.15 -6.82 14.48
CA THR A 11 -1.31 -6.80 15.37
C THR A 11 -2.40 -5.91 14.77
N ALA A 12 -3.67 -6.24 14.99
CA ALA A 12 -4.82 -5.47 14.49
C ALA A 12 -4.72 -3.95 14.82
N ALA A 13 -4.09 -3.61 15.95
CA ALA A 13 -3.79 -2.24 16.34
C ALA A 13 -2.85 -1.50 15.36
N PHE A 14 -1.75 -2.14 14.91
CA PHE A 14 -0.82 -1.54 13.94
C PHE A 14 -1.47 -1.32 12.57
N TYR A 15 -2.34 -2.25 12.15
CA TYR A 15 -3.12 -2.07 10.93
C TYR A 15 -4.06 -0.87 11.04
N GLY A 16 -4.80 -0.76 12.15
CA GLY A 16 -5.69 0.38 12.40
C GLY A 16 -4.95 1.71 12.41
N GLN A 17 -3.78 1.77 13.06
CA GLN A 17 -2.93 2.95 13.06
C GLN A 17 -2.47 3.33 11.65
N ALA A 18 -2.02 2.36 10.85
CA ALA A 18 -1.56 2.63 9.49
C ALA A 18 -2.69 3.21 8.61
N VAL A 19 -3.90 2.66 8.70
CA VAL A 19 -5.08 3.18 7.98
C VAL A 19 -5.42 4.59 8.46
N ALA A 20 -5.43 4.83 9.77
CA ALA A 20 -5.72 6.15 10.33
C ALA A 20 -4.68 7.20 9.90
N SER A 21 -3.38 6.89 9.99
CA SER A 21 -2.30 7.78 9.54
C SER A 21 -2.40 8.09 8.04
N PHE A 22 -2.72 7.08 7.22
CA PHE A 22 -2.93 7.28 5.79
C PHE A 22 -4.13 8.20 5.51
N SER A 23 -5.26 8.01 6.19
CA SER A 23 -6.44 8.86 6.05
C SER A 23 -6.16 10.31 6.45
N VAL A 24 -5.43 10.52 7.56
CA VAL A 24 -5.03 11.86 8.01
C VAL A 24 -4.11 12.52 6.98
N ALA A 25 -3.10 11.80 6.48
CA ALA A 25 -2.19 12.31 5.46
C ALA A 25 -2.95 12.68 4.18
N MET A 26 -3.85 11.81 3.70
CA MET A 26 -4.68 12.07 2.53
C MET A 26 -5.55 13.32 2.70
N GLY A 27 -6.20 13.46 3.86
CA GLY A 27 -7.01 14.63 4.19
C GLY A 27 -6.18 15.90 4.22
N ALA A 28 -5.00 15.86 4.85
CA ALA A 28 -4.09 17.00 4.88
C ALA A 28 -3.62 17.42 3.48
N THR A 29 -3.29 16.46 2.60
CA THR A 29 -2.97 16.74 1.20
C THR A 29 -4.13 17.39 0.46
N ALA A 30 -5.35 16.86 0.61
CA ALA A 30 -6.55 17.42 -0.02
C ALA A 30 -6.83 18.86 0.45
N ILE A 31 -6.70 19.13 1.76
CA ILE A 31 -6.82 20.48 2.33
C ILE A 31 -5.72 21.40 1.79
N GLY A 32 -4.49 20.90 1.68
CA GLY A 32 -3.36 21.64 1.10
C GLY A 32 -3.63 22.07 -0.34
N ILE A 33 -4.12 21.15 -1.18
CA ILE A 33 -4.53 21.45 -2.56
C ILE A 33 -5.71 22.43 -2.58
N PHE A 34 -6.63 22.34 -1.62
CA PHE A 34 -7.76 23.26 -1.55
C PHE A 34 -7.35 24.69 -1.16
N LYS A 35 -6.39 24.83 -0.24
CA LYS A 35 -5.89 26.13 0.21
C LYS A 35 -4.76 26.71 -0.65
N LEU A 36 -4.24 25.94 -1.60
CA LEU A 36 -3.20 26.40 -2.52
C LEU A 36 -3.71 27.58 -3.35
N ASN A 37 -2.95 28.68 -3.36
CA ASN A 37 -3.20 29.80 -4.26
C ASN A 37 -2.73 29.42 -5.67
N ALA A 38 -3.59 28.71 -6.39
CA ALA A 38 -3.37 28.26 -7.75
C ALA A 38 -4.70 28.26 -8.50
N ASP A 39 -4.63 28.28 -9.82
CA ASP A 39 -5.80 28.20 -10.68
C ASP A 39 -6.58 26.89 -10.42
N ALA A 40 -7.90 26.95 -10.61
CA ALA A 40 -8.80 25.81 -10.42
C ALA A 40 -8.36 24.59 -11.24
N TRP A 41 -7.85 24.80 -12.46
CA TRP A 41 -7.33 23.75 -13.32
C TRP A 41 -6.13 23.03 -12.71
N VAL A 42 -5.17 23.78 -12.17
CA VAL A 42 -3.97 23.22 -11.52
C VAL A 42 -4.36 22.40 -10.29
N ARG A 43 -5.30 22.90 -9.50
CA ARG A 43 -5.83 22.19 -8.33
C ARG A 43 -6.51 20.88 -8.72
N ALA A 44 -7.31 20.89 -9.79
CA ALA A 44 -7.95 19.69 -10.32
C ALA A 44 -6.93 18.66 -10.83
N PHE A 45 -5.91 19.11 -11.59
CA PHE A 45 -4.82 18.26 -12.04
C PHE A 45 -4.07 17.59 -10.88
N LEU A 46 -3.73 18.35 -9.83
CA LEU A 46 -3.10 17.81 -8.63
C LEU A 46 -4.00 16.79 -7.92
N GLY A 47 -5.31 17.07 -7.84
CA GLY A 47 -6.28 16.14 -7.27
C GLY A 47 -6.29 14.79 -8.00
N ILE A 48 -6.38 14.82 -9.33
CA ILE A 48 -6.35 13.60 -10.17
C ILE A 48 -5.00 12.88 -10.04
N ALA A 49 -3.89 13.64 -10.06
CA ALA A 49 -2.54 13.08 -9.92
C ALA A 49 -2.37 12.33 -8.60
N VAL A 50 -2.83 12.90 -7.48
CA VAL A 50 -2.79 12.25 -6.15
C VAL A 50 -3.64 10.99 -6.13
N LEU A 51 -4.89 11.04 -6.64
CA LEU A 51 -5.78 9.88 -6.67
C LEU A 51 -5.20 8.73 -7.51
N TYR A 52 -4.66 9.04 -8.69
CA TYR A 52 -4.04 8.05 -9.56
C TYR A 52 -2.77 7.46 -8.96
N LEU A 53 -1.91 8.30 -8.36
CA LEU A 53 -0.68 7.86 -7.69
C LEU A 53 -0.99 6.90 -6.55
N VAL A 54 -1.96 7.23 -5.70
CA VAL A 54 -2.40 6.40 -4.57
C VAL A 54 -2.94 5.05 -5.05
N THR A 55 -3.81 5.08 -6.06
CA THR A 55 -4.38 3.87 -6.66
C THR A 55 -3.28 2.97 -7.21
N SER A 56 -2.34 3.55 -7.95
CA SER A 56 -1.19 2.84 -8.53
C SER A 56 -0.27 2.26 -7.46
N ALA A 57 -0.01 2.99 -6.37
CA ALA A 57 0.78 2.50 -5.24
C ALA A 57 0.14 1.28 -4.58
N PHE A 58 -1.18 1.28 -4.35
CA PHE A 58 -1.88 0.10 -3.81
C PHE A 58 -1.88 -1.09 -4.79
N THR A 59 -2.03 -0.84 -6.09
CA THR A 59 -1.92 -1.89 -7.11
C THR A 59 -0.52 -2.49 -7.11
N LEU A 60 0.52 -1.65 -7.08
CA LEU A 60 1.90 -2.11 -6.99
C LEU A 60 2.16 -2.92 -5.71
N ALA A 61 1.65 -2.47 -4.56
CA ALA A 61 1.75 -3.21 -3.31
C ALA A 61 1.09 -4.59 -3.40
N LYS A 62 -0.08 -4.70 -4.06
CA LYS A 62 -0.70 -5.99 -4.35
C LYS A 62 0.19 -6.87 -5.22
N VAL A 63 0.68 -6.35 -6.35
CA VAL A 63 1.57 -7.10 -7.26
C VAL A 63 2.82 -7.64 -6.54
N ILE A 64 3.42 -6.83 -5.66
CA ILE A 64 4.58 -7.26 -4.85
C ILE A 64 4.18 -8.40 -3.90
N ARG A 65 3.07 -8.25 -3.16
CA ARG A 65 2.57 -9.29 -2.25
C ARG A 65 2.23 -10.57 -3.00
N ASP A 66 1.54 -10.47 -4.11
CA ASP A 66 1.13 -11.63 -4.93
C ASP A 66 2.36 -12.39 -5.45
N ARG A 67 3.44 -11.68 -5.82
CA ARG A 67 4.72 -12.31 -6.18
C ARG A 67 5.40 -13.01 -5.01
N GLN A 68 5.36 -12.43 -3.81
CA GLN A 68 5.91 -13.05 -2.60
C GLN A 68 5.16 -14.34 -2.24
N ASP A 69 3.83 -14.30 -2.28
CA ASP A 69 2.97 -15.45 -1.98
C ASP A 69 3.15 -16.57 -3.03
N ALA A 70 3.25 -16.23 -4.32
CA ALA A 70 3.53 -17.19 -5.39
C ALA A 70 4.92 -17.85 -5.25
N THR A 71 5.94 -17.08 -4.86
CA THR A 71 7.29 -17.61 -4.61
C THR A 71 7.31 -18.58 -3.42
N ALA A 72 6.60 -18.24 -2.34
CA ALA A 72 6.46 -19.13 -1.17
C ALA A 72 5.71 -20.43 -1.53
N ALA A 73 4.66 -20.35 -2.36
CA ALA A 73 3.93 -21.53 -2.84
C ALA A 73 4.80 -22.42 -3.75
N ARG A 74 5.60 -21.84 -4.67
CA ARG A 74 6.54 -22.59 -5.52
C ARG A 74 7.61 -23.31 -4.69
N ALA A 75 8.06 -22.73 -3.58
CA ALA A 75 8.99 -23.38 -2.65
C ALA A 75 8.35 -24.58 -1.91
N TYR A 76 7.01 -24.59 -1.78
CA TYR A 76 6.24 -25.69 -1.21
C TYR A 76 5.53 -26.48 -2.33
N SER A 77 6.27 -27.26 -3.12
CA SER A 77 5.70 -28.28 -4.01
C SER A 77 6.15 -29.70 -3.62
N PRO A 78 5.65 -30.25 -2.49
CA PRO A 78 6.06 -31.57 -2.00
C PRO A 78 5.72 -32.73 -2.95
N PHE A 79 4.78 -32.52 -3.89
CA PHE A 79 4.30 -33.55 -4.82
C PHE A 79 4.92 -33.45 -6.24
N GLU A 80 5.79 -32.48 -6.53
CA GLU A 80 6.44 -32.33 -7.85
C GLU A 80 7.61 -33.33 -8.04
N LYS A 81 7.85 -34.21 -7.06
CA LYS A 81 8.91 -35.24 -7.06
C LYS A 81 8.40 -36.70 -7.02
N LEU A 82 7.11 -36.94 -7.26
CA LEU A 82 6.50 -38.27 -7.37
C LEU A 82 6.06 -38.53 -8.81
#